data_AF-A0AAV4M9V1-F1
#
_entry.id   AF-A0AAV4M9V1-F1
#
_cell.length_a   1.000
_cell.length_b   1.000
_cell.length_c   1.000
_cell.angle_alpha   90.00
_cell.angle_beta   90.00
_cell.angle_gamma   90.00
#
_symmetry.space_group_name_H-M   'P 1'
#
loop_
_entity.id
_entity.type
_entity.pdbx_description
1 polymer ?
#
loop_
_entity_poly.entity_id
_entity_poly.type
_entity_poly.pdbx_seq_one_letter_code
_entity_poly.pdbx_strand_id
1 'polypeptide(L)'
;MVVTWLVCIEMLSIVGKALLVKLYYKNSESAIAALRAYRYMKGMRDSKGPITYSALKKMMKKFETTGSLASRQRSGRPLNSRCCCHDSGANGAIHVGGC
;
A
#
# COMPACT_ATOMS: atom_id res chain seq x y z
N MET A 1 -15.28 3.50 -1.87
CA MET A 1 -14.31 4.38 -1.15
C MET A 1 -13.26 3.60 -0.34
N VAL A 2 -12.69 2.49 -0.87
CA VAL A 2 -11.70 1.64 -0.14
C VAL A 2 -10.30 1.61 -0.79
N VAL A 3 -10.17 2.11 -2.03
CA VAL A 3 -8.96 1.99 -2.84
C VAL A 3 -7.85 2.99 -2.45
N THR A 4 -8.20 4.18 -1.96
CA THR A 4 -7.22 5.21 -1.56
C THR A 4 -6.48 4.87 -0.27
N TRP A 5 -7.08 4.08 0.63
CA TRP A 5 -6.50 3.73 1.93
C TRP A 5 -5.43 2.62 1.88
N LEU A 6 -5.37 1.86 0.78
CA LEU A 6 -4.39 0.78 0.59
C LEU A 6 -3.05 1.30 0.06
N VAL A 7 -3.06 2.39 -0.71
CA VAL A 7 -1.86 2.89 -1.39
C VAL A 7 -0.85 3.46 -0.40
N CYS A 8 -1.30 4.14 0.67
CA CYS A 8 -0.39 4.82 1.60
C CYS A 8 0.36 3.87 2.56
N ILE A 9 -0.19 2.69 2.87
CA ILE A 9 0.51 1.65 3.66
C ILE A 9 1.54 0.91 2.80
N GLU A 10 1.24 0.72 1.52
CA GLU A 10 2.10 -0.01 0.57
C GLU A 10 3.41 0.75 0.32
N MET A 11 3.39 2.08 0.41
CA MET A 11 4.56 2.96 0.29
C MET A 11 5.48 2.95 1.53
N LEU A 12 5.06 2.31 2.63
CA LEU A 12 5.91 2.20 3.82
C LEU A 12 6.84 1.00 3.73
N SER A 13 8.15 1.26 3.79
CA SER A 13 9.18 0.22 3.92
C SER A 13 8.91 -0.70 5.11
N ILE A 14 9.31 -1.96 5.01
CA ILE A 14 9.16 -2.95 6.08
C ILE A 14 9.81 -2.49 7.39
N VAL A 15 10.93 -1.75 7.30
CA VAL A 15 11.60 -1.15 8.46
C VAL A 15 10.71 -0.10 9.14
N GLY A 16 10.02 0.74 8.35
CA GLY A 16 9.07 1.71 8.87
C GLY A 16 7.87 1.06 9.54
N LYS A 17 7.36 -0.04 8.97
CA LYS A 17 6.29 -0.86 9.56
C LYS A 17 6.73 -1.48 10.90
N ALA A 18 7.92 -2.07 10.95
CA ALA A 18 8.46 -2.67 12.17
C ALA A 18 8.65 -1.63 13.29
N LEU A 19 9.14 -0.43 12.94
CA LEU A 19 9.30 0.66 13.90
C LEU A 19 7.97 1.13 14.48
N LEU A 20 6.91 1.17 13.68
CA LEU A 20 5.55 1.47 14.16
C LEU A 20 5.00 0.42 15.11
N VAL A 21 5.21 -0.87 14.81
CA VAL A 21 4.79 -1.97 15.70
C VAL A 21 5.52 -1.87 17.03
N LYS A 22 6.83 -1.64 16.99
CA LYS A 22 7.64 -1.41 18.20
C LYS A 22 7.12 -0.24 19.02
N LEU A 23 6.82 0.89 18.37
CA LEU A 23 6.26 2.07 19.04
C LEU A 23 4.85 1.81 19.59
N TYR A 24 4.03 1.03 18.89
CA TYR A 24 2.68 0.67 19.32
C TYR A 24 2.70 -0.06 20.66
N TYR A 25 3.50 -1.12 20.78
CA TYR A 25 3.62 -1.87 22.03
C TYR A 25 4.31 -1.06 23.14
N LYS A 26 5.26 -0.19 22.82
CA LYS A 26 5.88 0.70 23.82
C LYS A 26 4.97 1.80 24.34
N ASN A 27 3.90 2.16 23.61
CA ASN A 27 2.96 3.24 23.98
C ASN A 27 1.59 2.68 24.39
N SER A 28 1.58 1.56 25.12
CA SER A 28 0.37 0.94 25.67
C SER A 28 -0.71 0.68 24.60
N GLU A 29 -0.29 0.22 23.42
CA GLU A 29 -1.20 -0.15 22.32
C GLU A 29 -2.07 1.03 21.82
N SER A 30 -1.62 2.26 22.05
CA SER A 30 -2.27 3.46 21.54
C SER A 30 -1.75 3.81 20.16
N ALA A 31 -2.59 3.60 19.14
CA ALA A 31 -2.26 3.93 17.75
C ALA A 31 -2.03 5.44 17.52
N ILE A 32 -2.66 6.31 18.31
CA ILE A 32 -2.45 7.76 18.21
C ILE A 32 -1.06 8.13 18.74
N ALA A 33 -0.69 7.60 19.92
CA ALA A 33 0.61 7.84 20.52
C ALA A 33 1.75 7.28 19.65
N ALA A 34 1.59 6.07 19.12
CA ALA A 34 2.54 5.46 18.20
C ALA A 34 2.76 6.29 16.93
N LEU A 35 1.69 6.86 16.34
CA LEU A 35 1.83 7.75 15.18
C LEU A 35 2.51 9.06 15.51
N ARG A 36 2.22 9.66 16.67
CA ARG A 36 2.89 10.89 17.12
C ARG A 36 4.38 10.65 17.30
N ALA A 37 4.76 9.58 18.00
CA ALA A 37 6.16 9.20 18.20
C ALA A 37 6.86 8.88 16.86
N TYR A 38 6.19 8.14 15.97
CA TYR A 38 6.73 7.84 14.64
C TYR A 38 6.99 9.11 13.82
N ARG A 39 6.04 10.05 13.83
CA ARG A 39 6.18 11.34 13.12
C ARG A 39 7.31 12.18 13.68
N TYR A 40 7.41 12.26 15.01
CA TYR A 40 8.51 12.94 15.69
C TYR A 40 9.87 12.35 15.31
N MET A 41 10.02 11.02 15.38
CA MET A 41 11.26 10.33 15.02
C MET A 41 11.66 10.52 13.55
N LYS A 42 10.68 10.65 12.65
CA LYS A 42 10.91 10.90 11.22
C LYS A 42 11.06 12.38 10.87
N GLY A 43 10.92 13.30 11.83
CA GLY A 43 10.95 14.75 11.59
C GLY A 43 9.76 15.26 10.76
N MET A 44 8.65 14.52 10.71
CA MET A 44 7.44 14.95 9.99
C MET A 44 6.71 16.01 10.80
N ARG A 45 6.84 17.28 10.38
CA ARG A 45 6.24 18.45 11.05
C ARG A 45 4.74 18.57 10.79
N ASP A 46 4.25 18.06 9.66
CA ASP A 46 2.83 18.13 9.30
C ASP A 46 2.04 16.91 9.81
N SER A 47 0.83 17.19 10.28
CA SER A 47 -0.16 16.17 10.67
C SER A 47 -0.59 15.27 9.51
N LYS A 48 -0.25 15.64 8.26
CA LYS A 48 -0.37 14.82 7.04
C LYS A 48 0.84 13.90 6.85
N GLY A 49 1.07 13.00 7.81
CA GLY A 49 1.96 11.85 7.57
C GLY A 49 1.33 10.85 6.60
N PRO A 50 2.13 10.03 5.87
CA PRO A 50 1.61 9.03 4.94
C PRO A 50 0.78 7.92 5.62
N ILE A 51 0.78 7.90 6.95
CA ILE A 51 0.09 6.88 7.75
C ILE A 51 -1.01 7.54 8.55
N THR A 52 -2.23 7.09 8.27
CA THR A 52 -3.42 7.46 9.00
C THR A 52 -3.64 6.51 10.19
N TYR A 53 -4.44 6.94 11.16
CA TYR A 53 -4.79 6.13 12.33
C TYR A 53 -5.46 4.80 11.96
N SER A 54 -6.42 4.83 11.03
CA SER A 54 -7.10 3.64 10.55
C SER A 54 -6.16 2.71 9.77
N ALA A 55 -5.20 3.26 9.02
CA ALA A 55 -4.16 2.49 8.35
C ALA A 55 -3.28 1.73 9.36
N LEU A 56 -2.89 2.39 10.45
CA LEU A 56 -2.11 1.74 11.51
C LEU A 56 -2.88 0.59 12.17
N LYS A 57 -4.17 0.78 12.51
CA LYS A 57 -4.97 -0.33 13.07
C LYS A 57 -5.06 -1.52 12.14
N LYS A 58 -5.26 -1.29 10.84
CA LYS A 58 -5.32 -2.37 9.85
C LYS A 58 -3.99 -3.11 9.76
N MET A 59 -2.87 -2.39 9.89
CA MET A 59 -1.54 -2.99 9.94
C MET A 59 -1.37 -3.87 11.19
N MET A 60 -1.75 -3.36 12.38
CA MET A 60 -1.68 -4.15 13.63
C MET A 60 -2.56 -5.38 13.58
N LYS A 61 -3.83 -5.25 13.14
CA LYS A 61 -4.74 -6.38 12.98
C LYS A 61 -4.17 -7.45 12.03
N LYS A 62 -3.58 -7.03 10.91
CA LYS A 62 -2.91 -7.97 9.98
C LYS A 62 -1.69 -8.63 10.63
N PHE A 63 -0.90 -7.88 11.38
CA PHE A 63 0.25 -8.40 12.10
C PHE A 63 -0.16 -9.44 13.15
N GLU A 64 -1.20 -9.17 13.95
CA GLU A 64 -1.75 -10.13 14.91
C GLU A 64 -2.31 -11.40 14.23
N THR A 65 -2.92 -11.24 13.06
CA THR A 65 -3.51 -12.38 12.33
C THR A 65 -2.47 -13.23 11.59
N THR A 66 -1.41 -12.60 11.05
CA THR A 66 -0.47 -13.26 10.11
C THR A 66 0.96 -13.35 10.62
N GLY A 67 1.30 -12.67 11.71
CA GLY A 67 2.67 -12.48 12.19
C GLY A 67 3.57 -11.66 11.26
N SER A 68 3.06 -11.14 10.14
CA SER A 68 3.86 -10.56 9.06
C SER A 68 3.56 -9.09 8.81
N LEU A 69 4.63 -8.32 8.54
CA LEU A 69 4.58 -6.91 8.15
C LEU A 69 4.82 -6.70 6.65
N ALA A 70 5.11 -7.76 5.89
CA ALA A 70 5.30 -7.68 4.46
C ALA A 70 3.98 -7.26 3.76
N SER A 71 4.04 -6.30 2.83
CA SER A 71 2.91 -6.10 1.91
C SER A 71 2.90 -7.30 0.98
N ARG A 72 1.79 -8.02 0.92
CA ARG A 72 1.59 -9.04 -0.11
C ARG A 72 1.66 -8.32 -1.46
N GLN A 73 2.56 -8.75 -2.35
CA GLN A 73 2.52 -8.28 -3.73
C GLN A 73 1.12 -8.58 -4.26
N ARG A 74 0.40 -7.55 -4.72
CA ARG A 74 -0.78 -7.77 -5.53
C ARG A 74 -0.28 -8.39 -6.82
N SER A 75 -0.39 -9.70 -6.99
CA SER A 75 -0.46 -10.25 -8.35
C SER A 75 -1.63 -9.53 -9.01
N GLY A 76 -1.38 -8.84 -10.12
CA GLY A 76 -2.42 -8.07 -10.80
C GLY A 76 -3.66 -8.93 -11.07
N ARG A 77 -4.80 -8.25 -11.32
CA ARG A 77 -5.78 -8.86 -12.22
C ARG A 77 -5.01 -9.10 -13.53
N PRO A 78 -5.04 -10.30 -14.14
CA PRO A 78 -4.63 -10.38 -15.53
C PRO A 78 -5.42 -9.29 -16.26
N LEU A 79 -4.70 -8.42 -16.98
CA LEU A 79 -5.35 -7.44 -17.84
C LEU A 79 -6.32 -8.25 -18.67
N ASN A 80 -7.61 -7.99 -18.50
CA ASN A 80 -8.59 -8.63 -19.35
C ASN A 80 -8.18 -8.27 -20.78
N SER A 81 -7.77 -9.29 -21.53
CA SER A 81 -7.62 -9.26 -22.96
C SER A 81 -8.97 -8.87 -23.55
N ARG A 82 -9.25 -7.58 -23.60
CA ARG A 82 -10.25 -7.01 -24.49
C ARG A 82 -9.48 -6.19 -25.50
N CYS A 83 -9.05 -6.90 -26.54
CA CYS A 83 -8.87 -6.32 -27.85
C CYS A 83 -10.11 -5.48 -28.15
N CYS A 84 -9.93 -4.17 -28.20
CA CYS A 84 -10.79 -3.32 -28.99
C CYS A 84 -9.86 -2.64 -29.99
N CYS A 85 -9.59 -3.35 -31.08
CA CYS A 85 -9.29 -2.69 -32.34
C CYS A 85 -10.50 -1.80 -32.64
N HIS A 86 -10.28 -0.49 -32.71
CA HIS A 86 -11.04 0.33 -33.64
C HIS A 86 -10.04 1.10 -34.47
N ASP A 87 -10.13 0.77 -35.75
CA ASP A 87 -9.34 1.18 -36.89
C ASP A 87 -9.61 2.64 -37.26
N SER A 88 -8.55 3.37 -37.57
CA SER A 88 -8.52 4.35 -38.65
C SER A 88 -7.14 4.25 -39.26
N GLY A 89 -7.02 3.43 -40.30
CA GLY A 89 -5.76 3.08 -40.94
C GLY A 89 -5.07 4.21 -41.71
N ALA A 90 -3.77 4.00 -41.95
CA ALA A 90 -3.16 4.18 -43.27
C ALA A 90 -1.80 3.46 -43.32
N ASN A 91 -1.74 2.43 -44.18
CA ASN A 91 -0.56 1.85 -44.83
C ASN A 91 0.38 0.94 -44.01
N GLY A 92 0.44 -0.33 -44.43
CA GLY A 92 1.68 -1.11 -44.37
C GLY A 92 1.58 -2.47 -43.67
N ALA A 93 1.02 -3.44 -44.37
CA ALA A 93 1.51 -4.82 -44.48
C ALA A 93 1.56 -5.75 -43.23
N ILE A 94 1.05 -6.95 -43.51
CA ILE A 94 1.28 -8.30 -42.95
C ILE A 94 0.63 -8.73 -41.62
N HIS A 95 -0.22 -9.73 -41.82
CA HIS A 95 -1.01 -10.57 -40.94
C HIS A 95 -0.18 -11.79 -40.48
N VAL A 96 -0.21 -12.18 -39.19
CA VAL A 96 -0.50 -13.55 -38.65
C VAL A 96 -0.24 -13.65 -37.13
N GLY A 97 -1.26 -14.07 -36.36
CA GLY A 97 -1.22 -14.74 -35.03
C GLY A 97 -0.78 -13.91 -33.82
N GLY A 98 -1.53 -13.71 -32.73
CA GLY A 98 -2.29 -14.67 -31.91
C GLY A 98 -1.31 -15.46 -31.01
N CYS A 99 -1.19 -15.27 -29.70
CA CYS A 99 -2.07 -14.76 -28.65
C CYS A 99 -1.40 -13.68 -27.76
#